data_AF-A0A4Y9MHN3-F1
#
_entry.id   AF-A0A4Y9MHN3-F1
#
_cell.length_a   1.000
_cell.length_b   1.000
_cell.length_c   1.000
_cell.angle_alpha   90.00
_cell.angle_beta   90.00
_cell.angle_gamma   90.00
#
_symmetry.space_group_name_H-M   'P 1'
#
loop_
_entity.id
_entity.type
_entity.pdbx_description
1 polymer ?
#
loop_
_entity_poly.entity_id
_entity_poly.type
_entity_poly.pdbx_seq_one_letter_code
_entity_poly.pdbx_strand_id
1 'polypeptide(L)'
;MCRHVGWLGAPRTVADLVLDQPYGLLVQSYSPRRQKHGLMNADGWGVGFYAPDLGDGVPRRWRSAAPLWGDASFASVAPALRSGCVVAAVRSASIGMPIEPTASAPFTDGQWLLSHNGLVDRTVLPLSSRAESTVDSALLAALIFDRGMDRLGDIVTEVAAADPNARLNILAGNGSELVATTWGDTLSMLQTGQGVVLASEPYDDDPGWREIPDRHLVRTDGSRTDLTPLKGPA
;
A
#
# COMPACT_ATOMS: atom_id res chain seq x y z
N MET A 1 -11.63 4.13 3.37
CA MET A 1 -10.69 3.37 2.52
C MET A 1 -9.35 4.06 2.61
N CYS A 2 -8.29 3.33 2.89
CA CYS A 2 -6.92 3.83 3.11
C CYS A 2 -6.35 4.55 1.89
N ARG A 3 -5.23 5.27 2.00
CA ARG A 3 -4.37 5.63 0.84
C ARG A 3 -2.99 5.03 1.02
N HIS A 4 -2.32 4.68 -0.07
CA HIS A 4 -0.96 4.16 -0.05
C HIS A 4 -0.05 4.78 -1.13
N VAL A 5 1.26 4.69 -0.90
CA VAL A 5 2.29 5.08 -1.86
C VAL A 5 3.43 4.06 -1.81
N GLY A 6 3.98 3.76 -2.98
CA GLY A 6 5.07 2.83 -3.20
C GLY A 6 6.13 3.50 -4.05
N TRP A 7 7.40 3.34 -3.68
CA TRP A 7 8.55 3.83 -4.41
C TRP A 7 9.49 2.68 -4.72
N LEU A 8 10.04 2.66 -5.93
CA LEU A 8 11.14 1.79 -6.31
C LEU A 8 12.10 2.51 -7.25
N GLY A 9 13.36 2.65 -6.82
CA GLY A 9 14.40 3.31 -7.60
C GLY A 9 15.58 3.77 -6.75
N ALA A 10 16.17 4.90 -7.14
CA ALA A 10 17.26 5.52 -6.39
C ALA A 10 16.83 5.87 -4.95
N PRO A 11 17.74 5.81 -3.95
CA PRO A 11 17.39 6.07 -2.57
C PRO A 11 16.76 7.45 -2.35
N ARG A 12 15.50 7.48 -1.89
CA ARG A 12 14.78 8.68 -1.46
C ARG A 12 14.55 8.68 0.04
N THR A 13 14.37 9.87 0.62
CA THR A 13 13.98 9.95 2.04
C THR A 13 12.53 9.50 2.18
N VAL A 14 12.20 8.95 3.34
CA VAL A 14 10.80 8.64 3.67
C VAL A 14 9.98 9.94 3.73
N ALA A 15 10.57 11.04 4.21
CA ALA A 15 9.90 12.34 4.23
C ALA A 15 9.53 12.85 2.83
N ASP A 16 10.44 12.75 1.85
CA ASP A 16 10.19 13.19 0.47
C ASP A 16 8.96 12.51 -0.14
N LEU A 17 8.76 11.23 0.16
CA LEU A 17 7.65 10.43 -0.38
C LEU A 17 6.34 10.62 0.39
N VAL A 18 6.41 10.80 1.71
CA VAL A 18 5.24 10.68 2.61
C VAL A 18 4.76 12.04 3.12
N LEU A 19 5.68 12.96 3.41
CA LEU A 19 5.41 14.21 4.11
C LEU A 19 5.50 15.45 3.21
N ASP A 20 6.49 15.49 2.32
CA ASP A 20 6.91 16.74 1.69
C ASP A 20 6.13 17.07 0.41
N GLN A 21 5.48 16.08 -0.21
CA GLN A 21 4.70 16.28 -1.43
C GLN A 21 3.41 17.08 -1.15
N PRO A 22 3.05 18.05 -2.01
CA PRO A 22 1.97 19.01 -1.75
C PRO A 22 0.59 18.37 -1.59
N TYR A 23 0.37 17.21 -2.20
CA TYR A 23 -0.84 16.39 -2.07
C TYR A 23 -0.48 14.96 -1.66
N GLY A 24 0.66 14.78 -0.98
CA GLY A 24 1.18 13.49 -0.56
C GLY A 24 0.40 12.83 0.57
N LEU A 25 0.95 11.73 1.07
CA LEU A 25 0.26 10.87 2.03
C LEU A 25 -0.11 11.60 3.34
N LEU A 26 0.72 12.56 3.78
CA LEU A 26 0.40 13.47 4.87
C LEU A 26 -0.89 14.25 4.59
N VAL A 27 -1.02 14.91 3.45
CA VAL A 27 -2.24 15.66 3.11
C VAL A 27 -3.42 14.74 2.93
N GLN A 28 -3.22 13.60 2.28
CA GLN A 28 -4.23 12.56 2.09
C GLN A 28 -4.75 11.97 3.41
N SER A 29 -4.01 12.11 4.52
CA SER A 29 -4.48 11.67 5.83
C SER A 29 -5.69 12.47 6.33
N TYR A 30 -5.82 13.75 5.96
CA TYR A 30 -6.95 14.61 6.36
C TYR A 30 -7.75 15.22 5.21
N SER A 31 -7.22 15.24 3.99
CA SER A 31 -7.87 15.81 2.80
C SER A 31 -7.48 15.05 1.52
N PRO A 32 -7.90 13.78 1.37
CA PRO A 32 -7.69 13.03 0.14
C PRO A 32 -8.53 13.61 -1.01
N ARG A 33 -7.96 13.68 -2.22
CA ARG A 33 -8.56 14.32 -3.40
C ARG A 33 -9.43 13.38 -4.23
N ARG A 34 -9.10 12.09 -4.29
CA ARG A 34 -9.75 11.10 -5.18
C ARG A 34 -10.43 9.95 -4.45
N GLN A 35 -10.41 9.97 -3.12
CA GLN A 35 -11.02 8.94 -2.28
C GLN A 35 -12.56 9.00 -2.32
N LYS A 36 -13.19 7.89 -2.71
CA LYS A 36 -14.66 7.77 -2.78
C LYS A 36 -15.31 7.21 -1.51
N HIS A 37 -14.55 6.51 -0.66
CA HIS A 37 -15.09 5.83 0.51
C HIS A 37 -14.30 6.20 1.77
N GLY A 38 -14.98 6.76 2.77
CA GLY A 38 -14.37 7.37 3.96
C GLY A 38 -13.94 8.82 3.68
N LEU A 39 -14.07 9.70 4.68
CA LEU A 39 -13.81 11.14 4.54
C LEU A 39 -12.33 11.50 4.70
N MET A 40 -11.59 10.70 5.45
CA MET A 40 -10.18 10.92 5.80
C MET A 40 -9.51 9.60 6.17
N ASN A 41 -8.20 9.63 6.41
CA ASN A 41 -7.37 8.48 6.79
C ASN A 41 -6.61 8.76 8.09
N ALA A 42 -7.36 8.79 9.19
CA ALA A 42 -6.88 9.19 10.52
C ALA A 42 -6.65 8.02 11.50
N ASP A 43 -7.01 6.79 11.12
CA ASP A 43 -7.11 5.64 12.03
C ASP A 43 -5.80 4.84 12.14
N GLY A 44 -4.68 5.52 11.88
CA GLY A 44 -3.34 4.96 11.85
C GLY A 44 -2.59 5.24 10.55
N TRP A 45 -1.31 4.90 10.55
CA TRP A 45 -0.42 4.98 9.40
C TRP A 45 0.71 3.96 9.53
N GLY A 46 1.44 3.73 8.45
CA GLY A 46 2.67 2.98 8.51
C GLY A 46 3.56 3.20 7.30
N VAL A 47 4.86 3.01 7.52
CA VAL A 47 5.89 3.01 6.48
C VAL A 47 6.73 1.76 6.65
N GLY A 48 6.90 1.03 5.56
CA GLY A 48 7.87 -0.03 5.41
C GLY A 48 8.94 0.34 4.39
N PHE A 49 10.19 -0.05 4.64
CA PHE A 49 11.31 0.23 3.75
C PHE A 49 12.41 -0.81 3.88
N TYR A 50 13.26 -0.92 2.85
CA TYR A 50 14.42 -1.82 2.82
C TYR A 50 15.71 -1.05 3.10
N ALA A 51 16.54 -1.59 3.99
CA ALA A 51 17.82 -0.99 4.38
C ALA A 51 18.97 -1.90 3.93
N PRO A 52 19.47 -1.76 2.69
CA PRO A 52 20.49 -2.66 2.14
C PRO A 52 21.78 -2.69 2.97
N ASP A 53 22.12 -1.58 3.64
CA ASP A 53 23.30 -1.46 4.50
C ASP A 53 23.28 -2.41 5.71
N LEU A 54 22.10 -2.93 6.10
CA LEU A 54 21.99 -3.92 7.18
C LEU A 54 22.26 -5.36 6.70
N GLY A 55 22.29 -5.60 5.39
CA GLY A 55 22.71 -6.87 4.77
C GLY A 55 21.79 -8.07 4.98
N ASP A 56 20.69 -7.95 5.72
CA ASP A 56 19.77 -9.06 6.03
C ASP A 56 18.60 -9.19 5.04
N GLY A 57 18.38 -8.20 4.17
CA GLY A 57 17.28 -8.19 3.21
C GLY A 57 15.89 -8.07 3.83
N VAL A 58 15.78 -7.84 5.14
CA VAL A 58 14.51 -7.81 5.87
C VAL A 58 13.91 -6.39 5.85
N PRO A 59 12.62 -6.21 5.52
CA PRO A 59 12.00 -4.90 5.57
C PRO A 59 11.86 -4.40 7.01
N ARG A 60 12.10 -3.10 7.20
CA ARG A 60 11.83 -2.40 8.46
C ARG A 60 10.48 -1.72 8.39
N ARG A 61 9.79 -1.60 9.52
CA ARG A 61 8.46 -0.96 9.60
C ARG A 61 8.36 -0.02 10.79
N TRP A 62 7.70 1.11 10.56
CA TRP A 62 7.18 1.99 11.60
C TRP A 62 5.68 2.13 11.39
N ARG A 63 4.88 1.72 12.38
CA ARG A 63 3.42 1.77 12.31
C ARG A 63 2.84 2.45 13.54
N SER A 64 1.68 3.08 13.35
CA SER A 64 0.96 3.78 14.40
C SER A 64 -0.55 3.59 14.24
N ALA A 65 -1.27 3.75 15.35
CA ALA A 65 -2.72 3.86 15.39
C ALA A 65 -3.22 5.31 15.45
N ALA A 66 -2.30 6.28 15.62
CA ALA A 66 -2.61 7.70 15.65
C ALA A 66 -2.62 8.31 14.24
N PRO A 67 -3.25 9.48 14.03
CA PRO A 67 -3.22 10.18 12.75
C PRO A 67 -1.80 10.61 12.35
N LEU A 68 -1.46 10.47 11.06
CA LEU A 68 -0.13 10.80 10.52
C LEU A 68 0.26 12.26 10.78
N TRP A 69 -0.68 13.19 10.60
CA TRP A 69 -0.42 14.62 10.74
C TRP A 69 0.01 15.07 12.15
N GLY A 70 -0.23 14.24 13.17
CA GLY A 70 0.11 14.52 14.56
C GLY A 70 1.41 13.89 15.03
N ASP A 71 2.08 13.09 14.21
CA ASP A 71 3.24 12.31 14.66
C ASP A 71 4.55 13.09 14.55
N ALA A 72 4.89 13.83 15.61
CA ALA A 72 6.11 14.62 15.68
C ALA A 72 7.39 13.77 15.64
N SER A 73 7.34 12.52 16.13
CA SER A 73 8.49 11.62 16.09
C SER A 73 8.80 11.21 14.65
N PHE A 74 7.77 10.81 13.91
CA PHE A 74 7.91 10.48 12.50
C PHE A 74 8.34 11.68 11.67
N ALA A 75 7.73 12.85 11.88
CA ALA A 75 8.13 14.08 11.19
C ALA A 75 9.60 14.45 11.43
N SER A 76 10.12 14.19 12.63
CA SER A 76 11.52 14.46 12.97
C SER A 76 12.49 13.46 12.34
N VAL A 77 12.14 12.17 12.25
CA VAL A 77 13.07 11.09 11.89
C VAL A 77 12.96 10.69 10.41
N ALA A 78 11.80 10.83 9.78
CA ALA A 78 11.59 10.46 8.38
C ALA A 78 12.58 11.08 7.37
N PRO A 79 13.10 12.32 7.55
CA PRO A 79 14.13 12.87 6.68
C PRO A 79 15.47 12.13 6.73
N ALA A 80 15.76 11.43 7.83
CA ALA A 80 17.00 10.66 8.02
C ALA A 80 16.91 9.23 7.47
N LEU A 81 15.70 8.72 7.22
CA LEU A 81 15.48 7.38 6.69
C LEU A 81 15.48 7.41 5.16
N ARG A 82 16.40 6.68 4.52
CA ARG A 82 16.49 6.56 3.07
C ARG A 82 16.33 5.13 2.61
N SER A 83 15.64 4.93 1.50
CA SER A 83 15.49 3.61 0.88
C SER A 83 15.24 3.71 -0.61
N GLY A 84 15.72 2.72 -1.35
CA GLY A 84 15.37 2.50 -2.76
C GLY A 84 14.01 1.84 -2.96
N CYS A 85 13.44 1.23 -1.91
CA CYS A 85 12.11 0.61 -1.96
C CYS A 85 11.30 0.95 -0.69
N VAL A 86 10.14 1.58 -0.86
CA VAL A 86 9.27 2.04 0.24
C VAL A 86 7.83 1.65 -0.07
N VAL A 87 7.08 1.22 0.94
CA VAL A 87 5.62 1.10 0.89
C VAL A 87 5.05 1.79 2.13
N ALA A 88 4.20 2.79 1.94
CA ALA A 88 3.60 3.57 3.01
C ALA A 88 2.08 3.64 2.86
N ALA A 89 1.36 3.79 3.98
CA ALA A 89 -0.09 3.89 4.00
C ALA A 89 -0.60 4.79 5.13
N VAL A 90 -1.75 5.42 4.89
CA VAL A 90 -2.60 6.08 5.89
C VAL A 90 -3.93 5.36 5.94
N ARG A 91 -4.44 5.11 7.16
CA ARG A 91 -5.54 4.18 7.40
C ARG A 91 -6.86 4.89 7.60
N SER A 92 -7.89 4.38 6.94
CA SER A 92 -9.30 4.70 7.21
C SER A 92 -9.99 3.39 7.58
N ALA A 93 -10.20 3.18 8.87
CA ALA A 93 -10.70 1.93 9.41
C ALA A 93 -12.18 1.72 9.06
N SER A 94 -12.50 0.50 8.63
CA SER A 94 -13.89 0.08 8.50
C SER A 94 -14.56 0.07 9.87
N ILE A 95 -15.83 0.48 9.92
CA ILE A 95 -16.60 0.54 11.17
C ILE A 95 -16.56 -0.82 11.88
N GLY A 96 -16.22 -0.82 13.17
CA GLY A 96 -16.12 -2.03 13.99
C GLY A 96 -14.79 -2.77 13.94
N MET A 97 -13.82 -2.32 13.13
CA MET A 97 -12.46 -2.87 13.14
C MET A 97 -11.59 -2.22 14.22
N PRO A 98 -10.61 -2.94 14.79
CA PRO A 98 -9.74 -2.39 15.83
C PRO A 98 -8.86 -1.25 15.30
N ILE A 99 -8.56 -0.27 16.16
CA ILE A 99 -7.63 0.82 15.90
C ILE A 99 -6.36 0.54 16.71
N GLU A 100 -5.39 -0.09 16.05
CA GLU A 100 -4.15 -0.58 16.66
C GLU A 100 -3.02 -0.61 15.61
N PRO A 101 -1.74 -0.47 16.00
CA PRO A 101 -0.64 -0.41 15.05
C PRO A 101 -0.49 -1.69 14.21
N THR A 102 -0.88 -2.84 14.76
CA THR A 102 -0.87 -4.15 14.08
C THR A 102 -1.86 -4.22 12.92
N ALA A 103 -2.92 -3.41 12.95
CA ALA A 103 -3.94 -3.31 11.90
C ALA A 103 -3.59 -2.29 10.81
N SER A 104 -2.54 -1.49 11.00
CA SER A 104 -2.04 -0.53 10.00
C SER A 104 -1.14 -1.22 9.00
N ALA A 105 -1.35 -0.93 7.72
CA ALA A 105 -0.43 -1.30 6.64
C ALA A 105 0.89 -0.50 6.75
N PRO A 106 2.01 -1.01 6.22
CA PRO A 106 2.14 -2.29 5.52
C PRO A 106 2.27 -3.51 6.46
N PHE A 107 1.65 -4.61 6.06
CA PHE A 107 1.86 -5.96 6.60
C PHE A 107 3.13 -6.58 6.00
N THR A 108 3.67 -7.63 6.62
CA THR A 108 4.85 -8.33 6.11
C THR A 108 4.92 -9.80 6.51
N ASP A 109 5.49 -10.62 5.61
CA ASP A 109 5.96 -11.98 5.88
C ASP A 109 7.48 -12.06 6.15
N GLY A 110 8.15 -10.91 6.20
CA GLY A 110 9.60 -10.80 6.34
C GLY A 110 10.35 -10.63 5.01
N GLN A 111 9.70 -10.81 3.86
CA GLN A 111 10.25 -10.54 2.53
C GLN A 111 9.48 -9.47 1.78
N TRP A 112 8.16 -9.43 1.91
CA TRP A 112 7.28 -8.49 1.25
C TRP A 112 6.69 -7.50 2.25
N LEU A 113 6.55 -6.25 1.81
CA LEU A 113 5.66 -5.27 2.42
C LEU A 113 4.36 -5.27 1.62
N LEU A 114 3.21 -5.23 2.28
CA LEU A 114 1.90 -5.23 1.61
C LEU A 114 0.93 -4.25 2.27
N SER A 115 0.38 -3.34 1.47
CA SER A 115 -0.71 -2.46 1.82
C SER A 115 -1.98 -2.83 1.06
N HIS A 116 -3.10 -2.88 1.78
CA HIS A 116 -4.43 -3.06 1.20
C HIS A 116 -5.24 -1.79 1.40
N ASN A 117 -5.73 -1.23 0.30
CA ASN A 117 -6.71 -0.17 0.28
C ASN A 117 -8.04 -0.74 -0.19
N GLY A 118 -8.97 -0.96 0.74
CA GLY A 118 -10.18 -1.65 0.37
C GLY A 118 -11.04 -2.09 1.55
N LEU A 119 -11.88 -3.08 1.25
CA LEU A 119 -12.69 -3.82 2.20
C LEU A 119 -12.93 -5.20 1.60
N VAL A 120 -12.91 -6.23 2.44
CA VAL A 120 -13.34 -7.58 2.08
C VAL A 120 -14.08 -8.23 3.24
N ASP A 121 -15.14 -8.98 2.94
CA ASP A 121 -15.80 -9.80 3.93
C ASP A 121 -14.83 -10.89 4.44
N ARG A 122 -14.56 -10.86 5.75
CA ARG A 122 -13.67 -11.84 6.39
C ARG A 122 -14.21 -13.27 6.30
N THR A 123 -15.51 -13.46 6.11
CA THR A 123 -16.12 -14.80 6.03
C THR A 123 -15.74 -15.53 4.75
N VAL A 124 -15.32 -14.82 3.70
CA VAL A 124 -14.83 -15.43 2.45
C VAL A 124 -13.32 -15.73 2.47
N LEU A 125 -12.62 -15.29 3.52
CA LEU A 125 -11.19 -15.52 3.70
C LEU A 125 -10.95 -16.72 4.63
N PRO A 126 -9.88 -17.50 4.41
CA PRO A 126 -9.51 -18.55 5.34
C PRO A 126 -9.06 -17.95 6.68
N LEU A 127 -9.33 -18.68 7.76
CA LEU A 127 -8.74 -18.35 9.07
C LEU A 127 -7.22 -18.51 8.99
N SER A 128 -6.48 -17.57 9.58
CA SER A 128 -5.02 -17.63 9.63
C SER A 128 -4.51 -17.18 10.99
N SER A 129 -3.66 -18.01 11.60
CA SER A 129 -2.91 -17.66 12.81
C SER A 129 -1.67 -16.81 12.50
N ARG A 130 -1.37 -16.57 11.22
CA ARG A 130 -0.24 -15.74 10.76
C ARG A 130 -0.66 -14.30 10.46
N ALA A 131 -1.97 -14.01 10.43
CA ALA A 131 -2.45 -12.65 10.26
C ALA A 131 -2.00 -11.78 11.43
N GLU A 132 -1.44 -10.60 11.12
CA GLU A 132 -0.88 -9.70 12.13
C GLU A 132 -1.95 -9.03 13.02
N SER A 133 -3.20 -8.99 12.56
CA SER A 133 -4.35 -8.41 13.26
C SER A 133 -5.64 -9.10 12.80
N THR A 134 -6.75 -8.78 13.46
CA THR A 134 -8.08 -9.31 13.14
C THR A 134 -8.83 -8.52 12.07
N VAL A 135 -8.24 -7.41 11.59
CA VAL A 135 -8.76 -6.62 10.47
C VAL A 135 -8.76 -7.45 9.18
N ASP A 136 -9.75 -7.24 8.33
CA ASP A 136 -9.90 -7.91 7.03
C ASP A 136 -8.63 -7.86 6.18
N SER A 137 -8.00 -6.70 6.15
CA SER A 137 -6.76 -6.43 5.41
C SER A 137 -5.58 -7.31 5.87
N ALA A 138 -5.51 -7.67 7.15
CA ALA A 138 -4.45 -8.53 7.69
C ALA A 138 -4.70 -10.00 7.34
N LEU A 139 -5.96 -10.44 7.34
CA LEU A 139 -6.33 -11.79 6.87
C LEU A 139 -6.09 -11.94 5.36
N LEU A 140 -6.43 -10.92 4.57
CA LEU A 140 -6.14 -10.89 3.14
C LEU A 140 -4.64 -10.90 2.88
N ALA A 141 -3.85 -10.11 3.60
CA ALA A 141 -2.39 -10.13 3.49
C ALA A 141 -1.82 -11.52 3.82
N ALA A 142 -2.29 -12.17 4.88
CA ALA A 142 -1.87 -13.53 5.24
C ALA A 142 -2.19 -14.54 4.13
N LEU A 143 -3.38 -14.48 3.53
CA LEU A 143 -3.76 -15.30 2.38
C LEU A 143 -2.82 -15.07 1.19
N ILE A 144 -2.49 -13.82 0.88
CA ILE A 144 -1.61 -13.46 -0.23
C ILE A 144 -0.19 -14.00 0.01
N PHE A 145 0.35 -13.81 1.22
CA PHE A 145 1.67 -14.33 1.58
C PHE A 145 1.71 -15.87 1.54
N ASP A 146 0.69 -16.55 2.08
CA ASP A 146 0.64 -18.01 2.11
C ASP A 146 0.56 -18.64 0.70
N ARG A 147 -0.06 -17.94 -0.25
CA ARG A 147 -0.19 -18.41 -1.65
C ARG A 147 0.91 -17.89 -2.58
N GLY A 148 1.67 -16.89 -2.14
CA GLY A 148 2.77 -16.27 -2.88
C GLY A 148 2.36 -15.10 -3.76
N MET A 149 3.21 -14.07 -3.80
CA MET A 149 2.97 -12.83 -4.55
C MET A 149 2.90 -13.04 -6.08
N ASP A 150 3.51 -14.10 -6.60
CA ASP A 150 3.42 -14.46 -8.02
C ASP A 150 1.98 -14.71 -8.48
N ARG A 151 1.12 -15.14 -7.56
CA ARG A 151 -0.30 -15.44 -7.80
C ARG A 151 -1.23 -14.29 -7.44
N LEU A 152 -0.73 -13.08 -7.18
CA LEU A 152 -1.55 -11.96 -6.70
C LEU A 152 -2.79 -11.72 -7.57
N GLY A 153 -2.65 -11.74 -8.89
CA GLY A 153 -3.76 -11.53 -9.82
C GLY A 153 -4.88 -12.57 -9.66
N ASP A 154 -4.51 -13.85 -9.57
CA ASP A 154 -5.47 -14.95 -9.37
C ASP A 154 -6.15 -14.86 -7.99
N ILE A 155 -5.38 -14.51 -6.95
CA ILE A 155 -5.91 -14.39 -5.60
C ILE A 155 -6.95 -13.27 -5.53
N VAL A 156 -6.66 -12.12 -6.13
CA VAL A 156 -7.60 -10.98 -6.16
C VAL A 156 -8.87 -11.34 -6.92
N THR A 157 -8.78 -12.02 -8.07
CA THR A 157 -9.97 -12.41 -8.85
C THR A 157 -10.80 -13.48 -8.14
N GLU A 158 -10.16 -14.44 -7.47
CA GLU A 158 -10.84 -15.46 -6.65
C GLU A 158 -11.58 -14.82 -5.45
N VAL A 159 -10.92 -13.92 -4.72
CA VAL A 159 -11.52 -13.23 -3.57
C VAL A 159 -12.68 -12.33 -4.01
N ALA A 160 -12.53 -11.60 -5.12
CA ALA A 160 -13.60 -10.78 -5.65
C ALA A 160 -14.80 -11.58 -6.18
N ALA A 161 -14.58 -12.81 -6.66
CA ALA A 161 -15.67 -13.70 -7.03
C ALA A 161 -16.45 -14.19 -5.79
N ALA A 162 -15.77 -14.35 -4.66
CA ALA A 162 -16.39 -14.75 -3.39
C ALA A 162 -17.08 -13.59 -2.66
N ASP A 163 -16.52 -12.38 -2.74
CA ASP A 163 -17.12 -11.13 -2.25
C ASP A 163 -17.23 -10.09 -3.39
N PRO A 164 -18.36 -10.04 -4.12
CA PRO A 164 -18.57 -9.10 -5.22
C PRO A 164 -18.56 -7.62 -4.81
N ASN A 165 -18.66 -7.31 -3.51
CA ASN A 165 -18.59 -5.94 -3.00
C ASN A 165 -17.18 -5.55 -2.53
N ALA A 166 -16.23 -6.49 -2.61
CA ALA A 166 -14.86 -6.26 -2.20
C ALA A 166 -14.19 -5.19 -3.06
N ARG A 167 -13.32 -4.43 -2.41
CA ARG A 167 -12.37 -3.53 -3.06
C ARG A 167 -11.01 -4.01 -2.63
N LEU A 168 -10.13 -4.29 -3.59
CA LEU A 168 -8.92 -5.09 -3.39
C LEU A 168 -7.71 -4.41 -4.04
N ASN A 169 -7.53 -3.11 -3.80
CA ASN A 169 -6.32 -2.41 -4.24
C ASN A 169 -5.16 -2.84 -3.34
N ILE A 170 -4.26 -3.65 -3.89
CA ILE A 170 -3.03 -4.08 -3.22
C ILE A 170 -1.88 -3.24 -3.74
N LEU A 171 -0.96 -2.90 -2.85
CA LEU A 171 0.36 -2.37 -3.20
C LEU A 171 1.39 -3.06 -2.33
N ALA A 172 2.32 -3.76 -2.96
CA ALA A 172 3.35 -4.53 -2.29
C ALA A 172 4.74 -4.27 -2.89
N GLY A 173 5.78 -4.49 -2.08
CA GLY A 173 7.16 -4.38 -2.54
C GLY A 173 8.13 -5.26 -1.76
N ASN A 174 9.14 -5.80 -2.43
CA ASN A 174 10.12 -6.76 -1.87
C ASN A 174 11.58 -6.23 -1.81
N GLY A 175 11.79 -4.94 -2.09
CA GLY A 175 13.12 -4.35 -2.19
C GLY A 175 13.63 -4.18 -3.62
N SER A 176 13.11 -4.97 -4.56
CA SER A 176 13.53 -5.01 -5.98
C SER A 176 12.38 -4.96 -6.99
N GLU A 177 11.14 -5.19 -6.54
CA GLU A 177 9.92 -5.17 -7.34
C GLU A 177 8.81 -4.47 -6.55
N LEU A 178 7.95 -3.72 -7.24
CA LEU A 178 6.61 -3.37 -6.77
C LEU A 178 5.55 -4.14 -7.55
N VAL A 179 4.57 -4.66 -6.83
CA VAL A 179 3.41 -5.35 -7.38
C VAL A 179 2.15 -4.68 -6.83
N ALA A 180 1.20 -4.34 -7.69
CA ALA A 180 -0.03 -3.69 -7.27
C ALA A 180 -1.24 -4.16 -8.06
N THR A 181 -2.43 -4.02 -7.49
CA THR A 181 -3.71 -4.26 -8.17
C THR A 181 -4.61 -3.04 -8.08
N THR A 182 -5.37 -2.81 -9.15
CA THR A 182 -6.59 -2.02 -9.11
C THR A 182 -7.80 -2.95 -9.08
N TRP A 183 -8.64 -2.80 -8.07
CA TRP A 183 -9.92 -3.49 -7.96
C TRP A 183 -10.88 -2.64 -7.12
N GLY A 184 -11.62 -1.75 -7.78
CA GLY A 184 -12.66 -0.94 -7.16
C GLY A 184 -12.19 0.30 -6.38
N ASP A 185 -10.91 0.69 -6.51
CA ASP A 185 -10.38 1.98 -6.06
C ASP A 185 -9.24 2.46 -6.97
N THR A 186 -8.79 3.71 -6.80
CA THR A 186 -7.82 4.38 -7.66
C THR A 186 -6.38 3.94 -7.39
N LEU A 187 -5.59 3.89 -8.46
CA LEU A 187 -4.14 3.82 -8.42
C LEU A 187 -3.60 4.65 -9.58
N SER A 188 -2.49 5.34 -9.35
CA SER A 188 -1.79 6.15 -10.35
C SER A 188 -0.30 5.82 -10.30
N MET A 189 0.36 5.97 -11.43
CA MET A 189 1.78 5.71 -11.60
C MET A 189 2.49 6.96 -12.12
N LEU A 190 3.68 7.23 -11.57
CA LEU A 190 4.62 8.21 -12.10
C LEU A 190 5.95 7.51 -12.38
N GLN A 191 6.38 7.53 -13.64
CA GLN A 191 7.73 7.15 -14.02
C GLN A 191 8.62 8.39 -13.95
N THR A 192 9.65 8.35 -13.11
CA THR A 192 10.66 9.39 -13.02
C THR A 192 11.96 8.93 -13.65
N GLY A 193 12.90 9.84 -13.86
CA GLY A 193 14.27 9.47 -14.26
C GLY A 193 15.07 8.72 -13.18
N GLN A 194 14.51 8.55 -11.98
CA GLN A 194 15.17 7.93 -10.83
C GLN A 194 14.46 6.67 -10.32
N GLY A 195 13.29 6.31 -10.88
CA GLY A 195 12.45 5.22 -10.38
C GLY A 195 10.96 5.43 -10.63
N VAL A 196 10.16 4.57 -10.04
CA VAL A 196 8.70 4.51 -10.21
C VAL A 196 7.99 4.77 -8.89
N VAL A 197 6.93 5.58 -8.97
CA VAL A 197 5.94 5.73 -7.89
C VAL A 197 4.65 5.04 -8.30
N LEU A 198 4.06 4.27 -7.39
CA LEU A 198 2.66 3.84 -7.44
C LEU A 198 1.93 4.44 -6.24
N ALA A 199 0.85 5.19 -6.46
CA ALA A 199 0.13 5.87 -5.39
C ALA A 199 -1.37 5.77 -5.60
N SER A 200 -2.15 5.71 -4.52
CA SER A 200 -3.62 5.72 -4.61
C SER A 200 -4.14 6.95 -5.36
N GLU A 201 -3.47 8.08 -5.23
CA GLU A 201 -3.72 9.31 -5.98
C GLU A 201 -2.42 10.10 -6.16
N PRO A 202 -2.29 10.91 -7.23
CA PRO A 202 -1.10 11.74 -7.46
C PRO A 202 -0.76 12.64 -6.27
N TYR A 203 0.50 12.64 -5.86
CA TYR A 203 0.98 13.42 -4.72
C TYR A 203 1.31 14.90 -5.07
N ASP A 204 1.29 15.25 -6.35
CA ASP A 204 1.49 16.57 -6.91
C ASP A 204 0.70 16.70 -8.23
N ASP A 205 1.05 17.70 -9.05
CA ASP A 205 0.44 17.96 -10.37
C ASP A 205 1.41 17.67 -11.53
N ASP A 206 2.40 16.78 -11.33
CA ASP A 206 3.32 16.38 -12.42
C ASP A 206 2.52 15.82 -13.61
N PRO A 207 2.71 16.33 -14.85
CA PRO A 207 1.94 15.87 -16.01
C PRO A 207 2.27 14.41 -16.41
N GLY A 208 3.33 13.82 -15.86
CA GLY A 208 3.73 12.43 -16.06
C GLY A 208 2.88 11.42 -15.28
N TRP A 209 2.02 11.86 -14.37
CA TRP A 209 1.08 10.97 -13.67
C TRP A 209 0.12 10.31 -14.65
N ARG A 210 -0.01 8.99 -14.54
CA ARG A 210 -0.94 8.18 -15.34
C ARG A 210 -1.82 7.36 -14.41
N GLU A 211 -3.12 7.43 -14.62
CA GLU A 211 -4.07 6.58 -13.90
C GLU A 211 -3.99 5.14 -14.40
N ILE A 212 -4.00 4.19 -13.47
CA ILE A 212 -4.07 2.77 -13.80
C ILE A 212 -5.55 2.40 -13.94
N PRO A 213 -5.98 1.82 -15.07
CA PRO A 213 -7.37 1.42 -15.24
C PRO A 213 -7.77 0.39 -14.18
N ASP A 214 -9.05 0.35 -13.81
CA ASP A 214 -9.55 -0.64 -12.86
C ASP A 214 -9.35 -2.08 -13.38
N ARG A 215 -9.29 -3.05 -12.47
CA ARG A 215 -9.08 -4.49 -12.75
C ARG A 215 -7.76 -4.77 -13.49
N HIS A 216 -6.66 -4.19 -13.02
CA HIS A 216 -5.34 -4.43 -13.57
C HIS A 216 -4.34 -4.85 -12.50
N LEU A 217 -3.41 -5.72 -12.89
CA LEU A 217 -2.18 -6.03 -12.17
C LEU A 217 -1.05 -5.18 -12.74
N VAL A 218 -0.29 -4.55 -11.86
CA VAL A 218 0.92 -3.77 -12.16
C VAL A 218 2.10 -4.52 -11.57
N ARG A 219 3.16 -4.70 -12.36
CA ARG A 219 4.48 -5.17 -11.90
C ARG A 219 5.56 -4.24 -12.40
N THR A 220 6.48 -3.84 -11.54
CA THR A 220 7.62 -3.02 -11.94
C THR A 220 8.89 -3.34 -11.17
N ASP A 221 10.02 -3.38 -11.86
CA ASP A 221 11.37 -3.47 -11.29
C ASP A 221 12.02 -2.08 -11.13
N GLY A 222 11.26 -1.01 -11.33
CA GLY A 222 11.72 0.38 -11.31
C GLY A 222 12.23 0.90 -12.66
N SER A 223 12.55 0.01 -13.61
CA SER A 223 12.99 0.35 -14.96
C SER A 223 11.91 0.10 -16.02
N ARG A 224 11.17 -0.99 -15.85
CA ARG A 224 10.06 -1.40 -16.70
C ARG A 224 8.81 -1.60 -15.84
N THR A 225 7.66 -1.27 -16.41
CA THR A 225 6.37 -1.55 -15.80
C THR A 225 5.50 -2.33 -16.77
N ASP A 226 5.03 -3.49 -16.33
CA ASP A 226 4.06 -4.30 -17.05
C ASP A 226 2.67 -4.12 -16.43
N LEU A 227 1.66 -3.97 -17.31
CA LEU A 227 0.25 -3.77 -16.97
C LEU A 227 -0.56 -4.91 -17.58
N THR A 228 -1.19 -5.72 -16.73
CA THR A 228 -1.94 -6.90 -17.16
C THR A 228 -3.40 -6.78 -16.71
N PRO A 229 -4.38 -6.81 -17.63
CA PRO A 229 -5.79 -6.85 -17.26
C PRO A 229 -6.12 -8.12 -16.46
N LEU A 230 -6.84 -7.98 -15.36
CA LEU A 230 -7.34 -9.08 -14.55
C LEU A 230 -8.73 -9.50 -15.06
N LYS A 231 -8.90 -10.79 -15.33
CA LYS A 231 -10.19 -11.37 -15.71
C LYS A 231 -10.93 -11.78 -14.45
N GLY A 232 -12.09 -11.19 -14.20
CA GLY A 232 -13.01 -11.62 -13.15
C GLY A 232 -14.46 -11.26 -13.48
N PRO A 233 -15.41 -11.65 -12.63
CA PRO A 233 -16.83 -11.41 -12.88
C PRO A 233 -17.11 -9.91 -13.07
N ALA A 234 -18.03 -9.61 -14.00
CA ALA A 234 -18.40 -8.26 -14.38
C ALA A 234 -19.04 -7.49 -13.22
#